data_AF-A0A831P4C5-F1
#
_entry.id   AF-A0A831P4C5-F1
#
_cell.length_a   1.000
_cell.length_b   1.000
_cell.length_c   1.000
_cell.angle_alpha   90.00
_cell.angle_beta   90.00
_cell.angle_gamma   90.00
#
_symmetry.space_group_name_H-M   'P 1'
#
loop_
_entity.id
_entity.type
_entity.pdbx_description
1 polymer ?
#
loop_
_entity_poly.entity_id
_entity_poly.type
_entity_poly.pdbx_seq_one_letter_code
_entity_poly.pdbx_strand_id
1 'polypeptide(L)' 'MAKKSCFDGEVYKGYKISLKLVREGLEEYEPYTIESPMDVYRFMRDLEDSDRERYFTIFLDVKNNVIGCEEAFVG' A
#
# COMPACT_ATOMS: atom_id res chain seq x y z
N MET A 1 42.26 13.79 -12.58
CA MET A 1 41.29 13.14 -13.48
C MET A 1 40.50 12.12 -12.67
N ALA A 2 39.17 12.23 -12.61
CA ALA A 2 38.32 11.27 -11.91
C ALA A 2 38.38 9.90 -12.63
N LYS A 3 38.62 8.81 -11.89
CA LYS A 3 38.61 7.46 -12.44
C LYS A 3 37.19 7.12 -12.91
N LYS A 4 37.03 6.84 -14.21
CA LYS A 4 35.75 6.40 -14.80
C LYS A 4 35.40 5.00 -14.26
N SER A 5 34.13 4.78 -13.93
CA SER A 5 33.60 3.46 -13.60
C SER A 5 33.87 2.49 -14.75
N CYS A 6 34.47 1.32 -14.48
CA CYS A 6 34.74 0.32 -15.51
C CYS A 6 34.68 -1.12 -14.96
N PHE A 7 34.42 -2.08 -15.84
CA PHE A 7 34.58 -3.50 -15.56
C PHE A 7 35.96 -3.95 -16.05
N ASP A 8 36.74 -4.62 -15.21
CA ASP A 8 38.13 -5.00 -15.51
C ASP A 8 38.31 -6.42 -16.05
N GLY A 9 37.22 -7.13 -16.31
CA GLY A 9 37.21 -8.52 -16.77
C GLY A 9 36.85 -9.52 -15.67
N GLU A 10 36.98 -9.14 -14.40
CA GLU A 10 36.58 -9.97 -13.25
C GLU A 10 35.56 -9.27 -12.37
N VAL A 11 35.75 -7.97 -12.09
CA VAL A 11 34.94 -7.21 -11.14
C VAL A 11 34.63 -5.81 -11.65
N TYR A 12 33.39 -5.37 -11.44
CA TYR A 12 33.01 -3.98 -11.69
C TYR A 12 33.64 -3.04 -10.66
N LYS A 13 34.48 -2.13 -11.13
CA LYS A 13 35.14 -1.07 -10.37
C LYS A 13 34.44 0.26 -10.65
N GLY A 14 33.46 0.59 -9.82
CA GLY A 14 32.69 1.83 -9.94
C GLY A 14 31.61 1.93 -8.88
N TYR A 15 30.72 2.91 -9.04
CA TYR A 15 29.59 3.09 -8.13
C TYR A 15 28.54 2.00 -8.34
N LYS A 16 28.15 1.33 -7.25
CA LYS A 16 26.93 0.52 -7.20
C LYS A 16 25.85 1.38 -6.58
N ILE A 17 24.78 1.64 -7.35
CA ILE A 17 23.61 2.37 -6.87
C ILE A 17 22.50 1.34 -6.69
N SER A 18 21.96 1.26 -5.48
CA SER A 18 20.77 0.46 -5.16
C SER A 18 19.66 1.42 -4.79
N LEU A 19 18.59 1.43 -5.57
CA LEU A 19 17.39 2.22 -5.28
C LEU A 19 16.35 1.30 -4.65
N LYS A 20 15.73 1.75 -3.56
CA LYS A 20 14.60 1.07 -2.92
C LYS A 20 13.52 2.10 -2.64
N LEU A 21 12.28 1.78 -3.00
CA LEU A 21 11.11 2.52 -2.54
C LEU A 21 10.89 2.21 -1.06
N VAL A 22 10.87 3.26 -0.25
CA VAL A 22 10.55 3.18 1.18
C VAL A 22 9.30 4.02 1.40
N ARG A 23 8.29 3.48 2.08
CA ARG A 23 7.15 4.28 2.55
C ARG A 23 7.65 5.11 3.72
N GLU A 24 7.61 6.43 3.57
CA GLU A 24 7.83 7.36 4.68
C GLU A 24 6.61 7.31 5.64
N GLY A 25 6.83 7.59 6.93
CA GLY A 25 5.73 7.62 7.92
C GLY A 25 5.22 6.25 8.39
N LEU A 26 6.04 5.19 8.34
CA LEU A 26 5.65 3.86 8.86
C LEU A 26 5.24 3.85 10.34
N GLU A 27 5.74 4.80 11.14
CA GLU A 27 5.34 4.96 12.55
C GLU A 27 4.01 5.71 12.71
N GLU A 28 3.57 6.43 11.67
CA GLU A 28 2.32 7.22 11.66
C GLU A 28 1.18 6.48 10.93
N TYR A 29 1.54 5.53 10.06
CA TYR A 29 0.60 4.77 9.25
C TYR A 29 0.35 3.38 9.85
N GLU A 30 -0.72 3.27 10.63
CA GLU A 30 -1.28 1.98 11.07
C GLU A 30 -2.47 1.61 10.16
N PRO A 31 -2.27 0.74 9.15
CA PRO A 31 -3.38 0.32 8.30
C PRO A 31 -4.39 -0.55 9.05
N TYR A 32 -5.67 -0.35 8.77
CA TYR A 32 -6.70 -1.26 9.23
C TYR A 32 -6.56 -2.60 8.51
N THR A 33 -6.43 -3.70 9.27
CA THR A 33 -6.31 -5.06 8.72
C THR A 33 -7.65 -5.77 8.79
N ILE A 34 -8.06 -6.42 7.69
CA ILE A 34 -9.30 -7.19 7.62
C ILE A 34 -8.96 -8.69 7.64
N GLU A 35 -9.25 -9.36 8.76
CA GLU A 35 -9.03 -10.81 8.91
C GLU A 35 -10.34 -11.60 8.89
N SER A 36 -11.46 -10.92 9.15
CA SER A 36 -12.78 -11.53 9.26
C SER A 36 -13.90 -10.62 8.72
N PRO A 37 -15.08 -11.18 8.42
CA PRO A 37 -16.26 -10.39 8.08
C PRO A 37 -16.66 -9.39 9.17
N MET A 38 -16.35 -9.69 10.44
CA MET A 38 -16.60 -8.78 11.56
C MET A 38 -15.74 -7.52 11.47
N ASP A 39 -14.52 -7.63 10.96
CA ASP A 39 -13.63 -6.49 10.78
C ASP A 39 -14.12 -5.57 9.65
N VAL A 40 -14.71 -6.15 8.60
CA VAL A 40 -15.41 -5.36 7.56
C VAL A 40 -16.55 -4.54 8.18
N TYR A 41 -17.39 -5.16 9.01
CA TYR A 41 -18.47 -4.45 9.69
C TYR A 41 -17.95 -3.33 10.59
N ARG A 42 -16.89 -3.59 11.37
CA ARG A 42 -16.27 -2.57 12.24
C ARG A 42 -15.65 -1.43 11.44
N PHE A 43 -15.00 -1.72 10.32
CA PHE A 43 -14.43 -0.74 9.42
C PHE A 43 -15.51 0.17 8.81
N MET A 44 -16.68 -0.38 8.48
CA MET A 44 -17.77 0.34 7.80
C MET A 44 -18.84 0.89 8.76
N ARG A 45 -18.73 0.66 10.08
CA ARG A 45 -19.80 0.95 11.05
C ARG A 45 -20.22 2.42 11.04
N ASP A 46 -19.29 3.34 10.84
CA ASP A 46 -19.61 4.78 10.84
C ASP A 46 -20.44 5.22 9.63
N LEU A 47 -20.66 4.33 8.65
CA LEU A 47 -21.53 4.54 7.48
C LEU A 47 -22.96 3.99 7.70
N GLU A 48 -23.30 3.53 8.91
CA GLU A 48 -24.59 2.92 9.26
C GLU A 48 -25.77 3.90 9.16
N ASP A 49 -25.54 5.21 9.36
CA ASP A 49 -26.55 6.27 9.20
C ASP A 49 -26.67 6.75 7.74
N SER A 50 -27.05 5.83 6.84
CA SER A 50 -27.42 6.21 5.46
C SER A 50 -28.88 5.90 5.15
N ASP A 51 -29.63 6.94 4.77
CA ASP A 51 -31.02 6.81 4.28
C ASP A 51 -31.14 6.06 2.94
N ARG A 52 -30.01 5.68 2.31
CA ARG A 52 -29.96 5.01 1.01
C ARG A 52 -29.05 3.79 1.06
N GLU A 53 -29.45 2.74 0.35
CA GLU A 53 -28.56 1.61 0.08
C GLU A 53 -27.35 2.09 -0.73
N ARG A 54 -26.16 1.64 -0.33
CA ARG A 54 -24.89 1.94 -0.98
C ARG A 54 -24.09 0.66 -1.14
N TYR A 55 -23.27 0.62 -2.17
CA TYR A 55 -22.36 -0.50 -2.42
C TYR A 55 -20.93 0.02 -2.41
N PHE A 56 -20.05 -0.64 -1.64
CA PHE A 56 -18.67 -0.22 -1.48
C PHE A 56 -17.71 -1.33 -1.89
N THR A 57 -16.61 -0.95 -2.51
CA THR A 57 -15.48 -1.83 -2.79
C THR A 57 -14.31 -1.43 -1.90
N ILE A 58 -13.80 -2.38 -1.10
CA ILE A 58 -12.63 -2.18 -0.26
C ILE A 58 -11.42 -2.78 -0.96
N PHE A 59 -10.37 -1.98 -1.15
CA PHE A 59 -9.12 -2.42 -1.75
C PHE A 59 -8.14 -2.86 -0.65
N LEU A 60 -7.56 -4.04 -0.82
CA LEU A 60 -6.63 -4.64 0.14
C LEU A 60 -5.25 -4.86 -0.51
N ASP A 61 -4.19 -4.78 0.30
CA ASP A 61 -2.87 -5.28 -0.09
C ASP A 61 -2.73 -6.80 0.17
N VAL A 62 -1.57 -7.36 -0.16
CA VAL A 62 -1.26 -8.79 0.00
C VAL A 62 -1.26 -9.28 1.46
N LYS A 63 -1.34 -8.38 2.43
CA LYS A 63 -1.44 -8.67 3.87
C LYS A 63 -2.82 -8.33 4.44
N ASN A 64 -3.82 -8.10 3.58
CA ASN A 64 -5.17 -7.69 3.94
C ASN A 64 -5.26 -6.32 4.64
N ASN A 65 -4.27 -5.45 4.44
CA ASN A 65 -4.36 -4.07 4.88
C ASN A 65 -5.25 -3.27 3.93
N VAL A 66 -6.15 -2.46 4.47
CA VAL A 66 -6.96 -1.53 3.68
C VAL A 66 -6.06 -0.46 3.06
N ILE A 67 -6.08 -0.39 1.72
CA ILE A 67 -5.36 0.62 0.94
C ILE A 67 -6.30 1.63 0.28
N GLY A 68 -7.62 1.39 0.31
CA GLY A 68 -8.64 2.31 -0.18
C GLY A 68 -10.06 1.74 -0.04
N CYS A 69 -11.05 2.61 -0.19
CA CYS A 69 -12.46 2.25 -0.22
C CYS A 69 -13.18 3.22 -1.18
N GLU A 70 -13.98 2.68 -2.10
CA GLU A 70 -14.75 3.46 -3.07
C GLU A 70 -16.22 3.04 -3.07
N GLU A 71 -17.12 4.02 -3.13
CA GLU A 71 -18.53 3.78 -3.41
C GLU A 71 -18.66 3.41 -4.89
N ALA A 72 -19.20 2.23 -5.16
CA ALA A 72 -19.46 1.75 -6.50
C ALA A 72 -20.94 1.98 -6.83
N PHE A 73 -21.18 2.50 -8.04
CA PHE A 73 -22.53 2.80 -8.51
C PHE A 73 -23.38 1.52 -8.59
N VAL A 74 -24.54 1.56 -7.96
CA VAL A 74 -25.61 0.58 -8.15
C VAL A 74 -26.68 1.28 -8.98
N GLY A 75 -27.10 0.60 -10.06
CA GLY A 75 -27.97 1.08 -11.16
C GLY A 75 -29.05 2.09 -10.82
#